data_AF-A0A918XTS3-F1
#
_entry.id   AF-A0A918XTS3-F1
#
_cell.length_a   1.000
_cell.length_b   1.000
_cell.length_c   1.000
_cell.angle_alpha   90.00
_cell.angle_beta   90.00
_cell.angle_gamma   90.00
#
_symmetry.space_group_name_H-M   'P 1'
#
loop_
_entity.id
_entity.type
_entity.pdbx_description
1 polymer ?
#
loop_
_entity_poly.entity_id
_entity_poly.type
_entity_poly.pdbx_seq_one_letter_code
_entity_poly.pdbx_strand_id
1 'polypeptide(L)'
;MAEGFLQAVRREVERLQHRGFLEALMAVAALAAMADGDYGIAEKYRAEALLSELPIFDVFDLREAMEILDEDVFALRSDRVAATRRLENRVAGYAGSPDRARTLLRAAHAVITCDGATTAAEQAEFERLARLLGLEPDDLALA
;
A
#
# COMPACT_ATOMS: atom_id res chain seq x y z
N MET A 1 15.49 -10.70 -32.08
CA MET A 1 14.01 -10.74 -32.15
C MET A 1 13.40 -11.65 -31.07
N ALA A 2 13.80 -12.92 -30.96
CA ALA A 2 13.28 -13.82 -29.91
C ALA A 2 13.59 -13.36 -28.46
N GLU A 3 14.78 -12.77 -28.23
CA GLU A 3 15.20 -12.32 -26.90
C GLU A 3 14.35 -11.16 -26.35
N GLY A 4 14.01 -10.17 -27.18
CA GLY A 4 13.13 -9.06 -26.78
C GLY A 4 11.71 -9.52 -26.49
N PHE A 5 11.20 -10.49 -27.25
CA PHE A 5 9.88 -11.10 -26.99
C PHE A 5 9.85 -11.87 -25.66
N LEU A 6 10.87 -12.68 -25.37
CA LEU A 6 10.96 -13.41 -24.11
C LEU A 6 11.12 -12.48 -22.90
N GLN A 7 11.82 -11.35 -23.04
CA GLN A 7 11.88 -10.33 -21.99
C GLN A 7 10.51 -9.69 -21.74
N ALA A 8 9.73 -9.38 -22.79
CA ALA A 8 8.39 -8.83 -22.64
C ALA A 8 7.45 -9.82 -21.91
N VAL A 9 7.44 -11.09 -22.32
CA VAL A 9 6.64 -12.13 -21.67
C VAL A 9 7.04 -12.32 -20.21
N ARG A 10 8.34 -12.28 -19.89
CA ARG A 10 8.82 -12.37 -18.51
C ARG A 10 8.29 -11.23 -17.65
N ARG A 11 8.38 -9.99 -18.14
CA ARG A 11 7.86 -8.80 -17.44
C ARG A 11 6.35 -8.90 -17.23
N GLU A 12 5.59 -9.36 -18.23
CA GLU A 12 4.14 -9.55 -18.09
C GLU A 12 3.79 -10.60 -17.03
N VAL A 13 4.50 -11.74 -17.01
CA VAL A 13 4.29 -12.79 -16.00
C VAL A 13 4.62 -12.28 -14.60
N GLU A 14 5.73 -11.57 -14.43
CA GLU A 14 6.12 -10.94 -13.15
C GLU A 14 5.04 -9.96 -12.69
N ARG A 15 4.55 -9.08 -13.57
CA ARG A 15 3.44 -8.16 -13.27
C ARG A 15 2.19 -8.90 -12.81
N LEU A 16 1.79 -9.96 -13.52
CA LEU A 16 0.60 -10.74 -13.13
C LEU A 16 0.77 -11.39 -11.75
N GLN A 17 1.95 -11.90 -11.44
CA GLN A 17 2.26 -12.52 -10.14
C GLN A 17 2.29 -11.51 -8.98
N HIS A 18 2.68 -10.27 -9.25
CA HIS A 18 2.82 -9.23 -8.24
C HIS A 18 1.63 -8.26 -8.14
N ARG A 19 0.67 -8.33 -9.07
CA ARG A 19 -0.48 -7.42 -9.14
C ARG A 19 -1.26 -7.35 -7.84
N GLY A 20 -1.60 -8.51 -7.26
CA GLY A 20 -2.32 -8.54 -6.00
C GLY A 20 -1.54 -7.92 -4.82
N PHE A 21 -0.21 -7.91 -4.90
CA PHE A 21 0.62 -7.31 -3.85
C PHE A 21 0.67 -5.79 -4.02
N LEU A 22 0.76 -5.29 -5.26
CA LEU A 22 0.60 -3.87 -5.54
C LEU A 22 -0.77 -3.34 -5.07
N GLU A 23 -1.85 -4.07 -5.35
CA GLU A 23 -3.19 -3.69 -4.92
C GLU A 23 -3.34 -3.67 -3.39
N ALA A 24 -2.71 -4.60 -2.68
CA ALA A 24 -2.68 -4.59 -1.21
C ALA A 24 -1.80 -3.46 -0.67
N LEU A 25 -0.68 -3.14 -1.33
CA LEU A 25 0.18 -2.02 -0.99
C LEU A 25 -0.58 -0.69 -1.07
N MET A 26 -1.31 -0.47 -2.18
CA MET A 26 -2.14 0.72 -2.36
C MET A 26 -3.32 0.73 -1.39
N ALA A 27 -3.91 -0.43 -1.09
CA ALA A 27 -4.98 -0.52 -0.10
C ALA A 27 -4.53 -0.10 1.31
N VAL A 28 -3.33 -0.53 1.72
CA VAL A 28 -2.71 -0.12 2.98
C VAL A 28 -2.43 1.38 2.98
N ALA A 29 -1.85 1.91 1.90
CA ALA A 29 -1.60 3.35 1.76
C ALA A 29 -2.90 4.16 1.86
N ALA A 30 -3.98 3.72 1.20
CA ALA A 30 -5.28 4.40 1.25
C ALA A 30 -5.90 4.40 2.64
N LEU A 31 -5.89 3.25 3.34
CA LEU A 31 -6.41 3.12 4.70
C LEU A 31 -5.64 4.01 5.68
N ALA A 32 -4.31 3.98 5.58
CA ALA A 32 -3.40 4.75 6.39
C ALA A 32 -3.55 6.27 6.16
N ALA A 33 -3.53 6.68 4.89
CA ALA A 33 -3.64 8.09 4.51
C ALA A 33 -5.02 8.69 4.82
N MET A 34 -6.08 7.89 4.81
CA MET A 34 -7.43 8.32 5.17
C MET A 34 -7.75 8.05 6.63
N ALA A 35 -6.78 7.87 7.53
CA ALA A 35 -7.05 7.51 8.92
C ALA A 35 -7.85 8.60 9.66
N ASP A 36 -7.47 9.86 9.48
CA ASP A 36 -8.16 11.02 10.08
C ASP A 36 -9.42 11.47 9.29
N GLY A 37 -9.57 10.99 8.06
CA GLY A 37 -10.70 11.24 7.18
C GLY A 37 -10.46 12.27 6.08
N ASP A 38 -9.26 12.86 5.99
CA ASP A 38 -8.86 13.69 4.86
C ASP A 38 -7.65 13.08 4.13
N TYR A 39 -7.47 13.43 2.86
CA TYR A 39 -6.26 13.10 2.09
C TYR A 39 -6.08 14.12 0.97
N GLY A 40 -5.27 15.12 1.24
CA GLY A 40 -5.06 16.26 0.37
C GLY A 40 -4.07 15.99 -0.76
N ILE A 41 -4.02 16.96 -1.68
CA ILE A 41 -3.08 16.96 -2.79
C ILE A 41 -1.62 16.92 -2.30
N ALA A 42 -1.30 17.61 -1.20
CA ALA A 42 0.05 17.65 -0.65
C ALA A 42 0.51 16.28 -0.14
N GLU A 43 -0.36 15.55 0.56
CA GLU A 43 -0.09 14.19 1.03
C GLU A 43 0.03 13.23 -0.14
N LYS A 44 -0.81 13.39 -1.16
CA LYS A 44 -0.69 12.64 -2.41
C LYS A 44 0.68 12.78 -3.07
N TYR A 45 1.18 14.00 -3.24
CA TYR A 45 2.50 14.20 -3.83
C TYR A 45 3.62 13.59 -2.99
N ARG A 46 3.51 13.65 -1.66
CA ARG A 46 4.49 13.02 -0.76
C ARG A 46 4.43 11.50 -0.84
N ALA A 47 3.24 10.91 -0.85
CA ALA A 47 3.05 9.49 -1.04
C ALA A 47 3.60 9.03 -2.39
N GLU A 48 3.33 9.76 -3.47
CA GLU A 48 3.86 9.46 -4.81
C GLU A 48 5.41 9.45 -4.82
N ALA A 49 6.03 10.50 -4.28
CA ALA A 49 7.48 10.62 -4.20
C ALA A 49 8.13 9.54 -3.31
N LEU A 50 7.45 9.11 -2.25
CA LEU A 50 7.95 8.05 -1.39
C LEU A 50 7.79 6.67 -2.04
N LEU A 51 6.63 6.43 -2.65
CA LEU A 51 6.32 5.17 -3.31
C LEU A 51 7.24 4.95 -4.52
N SER A 52 7.60 5.99 -5.27
CA SER A 52 8.48 5.87 -6.45
C SER A 52 9.84 5.23 -6.16
N GLU A 53 10.29 5.24 -4.91
CA GLU A 53 11.55 4.62 -4.47
C GLU A 53 11.43 3.10 -4.22
N LEU A 54 10.22 2.53 -4.25
CA LEU A 54 10.02 1.12 -3.98
C LEU A 54 10.42 0.26 -5.21
N PRO A 55 11.17 -0.84 -5.03
CA PRO A 55 11.62 -1.71 -6.14
C PRO A 55 10.49 -2.33 -6.97
N ILE A 56 9.25 -2.37 -6.45
CA ILE A 56 8.08 -2.85 -7.21
C ILE A 56 7.82 -2.00 -8.46
N PHE A 57 8.26 -0.74 -8.48
CA PHE A 57 8.09 0.16 -9.62
C PHE A 57 9.13 -0.05 -10.74
N ASP A 58 10.09 -0.97 -10.57
CA ASP A 58 10.87 -1.49 -11.70
C ASP A 58 10.01 -2.38 -12.63
N VAL A 59 8.92 -2.93 -12.08
CA VAL A 59 8.00 -3.86 -12.74
C VAL A 59 6.64 -3.20 -13.02
N PHE A 60 6.20 -2.28 -12.16
CA PHE A 60 4.93 -1.55 -12.28
C PHE A 60 5.10 -0.09 -12.68
N ASP A 61 4.13 0.43 -13.43
CA ASP A 61 4.06 1.87 -13.67
C ASP A 61 3.55 2.54 -12.39
N LEU A 62 4.28 3.53 -11.89
CA LEU A 62 3.87 4.30 -10.71
C LEU A 62 2.48 4.91 -10.91
N ARG A 63 2.18 5.39 -12.12
CA ARG A 63 0.89 5.99 -12.45
C ARG A 63 -0.27 5.02 -12.20
N GLU A 64 -0.11 3.77 -12.59
CA GLU A 64 -1.10 2.71 -12.39
C GLU A 64 -1.34 2.47 -10.89
N ALA A 65 -0.31 2.53 -10.06
CA ALA A 65 -0.47 2.40 -8.62
C ALA A 65 -1.16 3.63 -8.00
N MET A 66 -0.82 4.83 -8.46
CA MET A 66 -1.49 6.06 -8.03
C MET A 66 -2.97 6.09 -8.44
N GLU A 67 -3.33 5.51 -9.58
CA GLU A 67 -4.72 5.33 -10.00
C GLU A 67 -5.48 4.40 -9.04
N ILE A 68 -4.90 3.27 -8.63
CA ILE A 68 -5.49 2.37 -7.62
C ILE A 68 -5.67 3.10 -6.28
N LEU A 69 -4.66 3.87 -5.86
CA LEU A 69 -4.72 4.65 -4.62
C LEU A 69 -5.85 5.69 -4.66
N ASP A 70 -5.97 6.43 -5.76
CA ASP A 70 -7.04 7.42 -5.97
C ASP A 70 -8.43 6.77 -5.92
N GLU A 71 -8.60 5.61 -6.56
CA GLU A 71 -9.85 4.85 -6.55
C GLU A 71 -10.22 4.39 -5.13
N ASP A 72 -9.23 3.93 -4.36
CA ASP A 72 -9.44 3.47 -3.00
C ASP A 72 -9.74 4.60 -2.02
N VAL A 73 -9.05 5.73 -2.14
CA VAL A 73 -9.35 6.97 -1.40
C VAL A 73 -10.76 7.46 -1.75
N PHE A 74 -11.12 7.48 -3.05
CA PHE A 74 -12.45 7.89 -3.48
C PHE A 74 -13.55 6.97 -2.91
N ALA A 75 -13.31 5.66 -2.90
CA ALA A 75 -14.23 4.71 -2.29
C ALA A 75 -14.39 4.93 -0.79
N LEU A 76 -13.29 5.18 -0.06
CA LEU A 76 -13.30 5.50 1.37
C LEU A 76 -14.08 6.78 1.69
N ARG A 77 -14.00 7.79 0.81
CA ARG A 77 -14.78 9.03 0.93
C ARG A 77 -16.28 8.81 0.67
N SER A 78 -16.60 7.91 -0.24
CA SER A 78 -17.99 7.67 -0.68
C SER A 78 -18.77 6.78 0.28
N ASP A 79 -18.18 5.64 0.68
CA ASP A 79 -18.74 4.72 1.68
C ASP A 79 -17.60 4.07 2.45
N ARG A 80 -17.23 4.71 3.56
CA ARG A 80 -16.09 4.28 4.37
C ARG A 80 -16.23 2.86 4.87
N VAL A 81 -17.43 2.45 5.32
CA VAL A 81 -17.63 1.12 5.92
C VAL A 81 -17.47 0.02 4.87
N ALA A 82 -18.08 0.19 3.69
CA ALA A 82 -17.97 -0.79 2.62
C ALA A 82 -16.56 -0.84 2.03
N ALA A 83 -15.95 0.33 1.80
CA ALA A 83 -14.60 0.43 1.26
C ALA A 83 -13.55 -0.16 2.21
N THR A 84 -13.60 0.17 3.50
CA THR A 84 -12.69 -0.37 4.52
C THR A 84 -12.72 -1.90 4.50
N ARG A 85 -13.90 -2.54 4.52
CA ARG A 85 -14.01 -4.01 4.44
C ARG A 85 -13.36 -4.59 3.19
N ARG A 86 -13.58 -3.95 2.02
CA ARG A 86 -12.98 -4.39 0.75
C ARG A 86 -11.46 -4.28 0.76
N LEU A 87 -10.93 -3.17 1.29
CA LEU A 87 -9.51 -2.90 1.42
C LEU A 87 -8.87 -3.89 2.40
N GLU A 88 -9.46 -4.06 3.58
CA GLU A 88 -9.00 -5.02 4.58
C GLU A 88 -8.92 -6.44 4.03
N ASN A 89 -9.90 -6.87 3.22
CA ASN A 89 -9.86 -8.20 2.60
C ASN A 89 -8.65 -8.38 1.65
N ARG A 90 -8.26 -7.34 0.91
CA ARG A 90 -7.04 -7.37 0.07
C ARG A 90 -5.78 -7.49 0.92
N VAL A 91 -5.72 -6.77 2.03
CA VAL A 91 -4.58 -6.77 2.96
C VAL A 91 -4.48 -8.08 3.73
N ALA A 92 -5.59 -8.58 4.27
CA ALA A 92 -5.66 -9.79 5.08
C ALA A 92 -5.18 -11.05 4.33
N GLY A 93 -5.27 -11.06 3.00
CA GLY A 93 -4.70 -12.12 2.16
C GLY A 93 -3.19 -12.36 2.37
N TYR A 94 -2.48 -11.41 2.97
CA TYR A 94 -1.04 -11.48 3.22
C TYR A 94 -0.66 -11.80 4.67
N ALA A 95 -1.62 -11.92 5.60
CA ALA A 95 -1.33 -12.18 7.01
C ALA A 95 -0.56 -13.50 7.25
N GLY A 96 -0.74 -14.50 6.39
CA GLY A 96 0.00 -15.76 6.44
C GLY A 96 1.42 -15.71 5.84
N SER A 97 1.90 -14.54 5.42
CA SER A 97 3.20 -14.36 4.77
C SER A 97 4.00 -13.25 5.49
N PRO A 98 4.78 -13.57 6.54
CA PRO A 98 5.40 -12.58 7.42
C PRO A 98 6.21 -11.50 6.69
N ASP A 99 7.01 -11.87 5.68
CA ASP A 99 7.84 -10.91 4.95
C ASP A 99 7.00 -9.96 4.08
N ARG A 100 5.95 -10.47 3.45
CA ARG A 100 5.00 -9.66 2.66
C ARG A 100 4.18 -8.76 3.57
N ALA A 101 3.67 -9.31 4.67
CA ALA A 101 2.95 -8.56 5.70
C ALA A 101 3.81 -7.40 6.25
N ARG A 102 5.06 -7.66 6.64
CA ARG A 102 5.98 -6.61 7.11
C ARG A 102 6.24 -5.55 6.05
N THR A 103 6.35 -5.93 4.79
CA THR A 103 6.56 -4.98 3.68
C THR A 103 5.35 -4.07 3.49
N LEU A 104 4.13 -4.63 3.51
CA LEU A 104 2.90 -3.84 3.46
C LEU A 104 2.83 -2.85 4.63
N LEU A 105 3.12 -3.33 5.84
CA LEU A 105 3.06 -2.50 7.04
C LEU A 105 4.13 -1.38 7.02
N ARG A 106 5.35 -1.67 6.55
CA ARG A 106 6.40 -0.65 6.36
C ARG A 106 5.99 0.43 5.37
N ALA A 107 5.29 0.06 4.30
CA ALA A 107 4.75 1.05 3.36
C ALA A 107 3.65 1.91 4.01
N ALA A 108 2.77 1.31 4.82
CA ALA A 108 1.79 2.06 5.63
C ALA A 108 2.47 3.13 6.49
N HIS A 109 3.49 2.71 7.23
CA HIS A 109 4.26 3.58 8.12
C HIS A 109 4.91 4.72 7.33
N ALA A 110 5.52 4.39 6.19
CA ALA A 110 6.19 5.36 5.35
C ALA A 110 5.21 6.44 4.81
N VAL A 111 3.99 6.05 4.45
CA VAL A 111 2.94 6.98 4.03
C VAL A 111 2.50 7.88 5.19
N ILE A 112 2.23 7.32 6.36
CA ILE A 112 1.82 8.08 7.57
C ILE A 112 2.92 9.03 8.07
N THR A 113 4.18 8.67 7.89
CA THR A 113 5.31 9.48 8.39
C THR A 113 5.87 10.44 7.36
N CYS A 114 5.33 10.47 6.13
CA CYS A 114 5.93 11.20 5.01
C CYS A 114 5.93 12.72 5.18
N ASP A 115 5.07 13.26 6.04
CA ASP A 115 4.99 14.70 6.33
C ASP A 115 5.76 15.13 7.59
N GLY A 116 6.37 14.16 8.30
CA GLY A 116 7.17 14.37 9.50
C GLY A 116 6.37 14.44 10.81
N ALA A 117 5.06 14.24 10.80
CA ALA A 117 4.25 14.21 12.02
C ALA A 117 3.16 13.13 11.96
N THR A 118 3.13 12.25 12.96
CA THR A 118 2.09 11.22 13.05
C THR A 118 1.03 11.64 14.06
N THR A 119 -0.23 11.64 13.63
CA THR A 119 -1.40 11.87 14.47
C THR A 119 -1.78 10.60 15.24
N ALA A 120 -2.58 10.76 16.30
CA ALA A 120 -3.10 9.63 17.06
C ALA A 120 -4.01 8.71 16.21
N ALA A 121 -4.71 9.26 15.20
CA ALA A 121 -5.57 8.51 14.31
C ALA A 121 -4.75 7.60 13.39
N GLU A 122 -3.69 8.13 12.80
CA GLU A 122 -2.79 7.36 11.94
C GLU A 122 -2.04 6.28 12.70
N GLN A 123 -1.56 6.59 13.92
CA GLN A 123 -0.94 5.59 14.79
C GLN A 123 -1.92 4.46 15.14
N ALA A 124 -3.17 4.80 15.48
CA ALA A 124 -4.19 3.79 15.77
C ALA A 124 -4.52 2.92 14.54
N GLU A 125 -4.57 3.52 13.34
CA GLU A 125 -4.78 2.81 12.08
C GLU A 125 -3.60 1.90 11.73
N PHE A 126 -2.37 2.37 11.95
CA PHE A 126 -1.16 1.58 11.78
C PHE A 126 -1.16 0.33 12.66
N GLU A 127 -1.48 0.47 13.95
CA GLU A 127 -1.61 -0.66 14.88
C GLU A 127 -2.75 -1.61 14.48
N ARG A 128 -3.84 -1.07 13.94
CA ARG A 128 -4.96 -1.87 13.44
C ARG A 128 -4.55 -2.72 12.23
N LEU A 129 -3.80 -2.13 11.29
CA LEU A 129 -3.24 -2.82 10.14
C LEU A 129 -2.20 -3.89 10.55
N ALA A 130 -1.38 -3.61 11.56
CA ALA A 130 -0.45 -4.59 12.11
C ALA A 130 -1.18 -5.85 12.61
N ARG A 131 -2.23 -5.65 13.43
CA ARG A 131 -3.08 -6.75 13.91
C ARG A 131 -3.78 -7.49 12.77
N LEU A 132 -4.28 -6.77 11.77
CA LEU A 132 -4.92 -7.38 10.59
C LEU A 132 -3.95 -8.31 9.82
N LEU A 133 -2.68 -7.93 9.78
CA LEU A 133 -1.61 -8.69 9.14
C LEU A 133 -1.01 -9.78 10.05
N GLY A 134 -1.51 -9.94 11.27
CA GLY A 134 -1.00 -10.91 12.23
C GLY A 134 0.42 -10.60 12.72
N LEU A 135 0.79 -9.32 12.74
CA LEU A 135 2.09 -8.83 13.20
C LEU A 135 1.93 -8.16 14.56
N GLU A 136 2.92 -8.35 15.42
CA GLU A 136 3.04 -7.57 16.65
C GLU A 136 3.75 -6.24 16.36
N PRO A 137 3.47 -5.15 17.12
CA PRO A 137 4.19 -3.89 16.98
C PRO A 137 5.72 -4.04 17.10
N ASP A 138 6.19 -5.01 17.89
CA ASP A 138 7.61 -5.32 18.06
C ASP A 138 8.23 -6.05 16.84
N ASP A 139 7.42 -6.71 16.00
CA ASP A 139 7.87 -7.37 14.77
C ASP A 139 8.35 -6.38 13.70
N LEU A 140 8.05 -5.10 13.90
CA LEU A 140 8.35 -4.07 12.92
C LEU A 140 9.81 -3.70 12.86
N ALA A 141 10.57 -3.86 13.96
CA ALA A 141 11.97 -3.42 14.11
C ALA A 141 12.32 -2.33 13.10
N LEU A 142 11.66 -1.17 13.26
CA LEU A 142 11.94 0.02 12.50
C LEU A 142 13.33 0.48 12.96
N ALA A 143 14.36 -0.01 12.26
CA ALA A 143 15.74 0.36 12.46
C ALA A 143 16.01 1.78 11.95
#